data_AF-A0A7S2BJ39-F1
#
_entry.id   AF-A0A7S2BJ39-F1
#
_cell.length_a   1.000
_cell.length_b   1.000
_cell.length_c   1.000
_cell.angle_alpha   90.00
_cell.angle_beta   90.00
_cell.angle_gamma   90.00
#
_symmetry.space_group_name_H-M   'P 1'
#
loop_
_entity.id
_entity.type
_entity.pdbx_description
1 polymer ?
#
loop_
_entity_poly.entity_id
_entity_poly.type
_entity_poly.pdbx_seq_one_letter_code
_entity_poly.pdbx_strand_id
1 'polypeptide(L)'
;AWSPSSRRSSSATSAVVASRAPTACPKMRATAWLLLLTPTATAFELPSAALASHGTCPRSSLPAMVAAKEVFGQFYEASPPMQKSMQTLPPPVTKGAMAGLVAVTGAAGFLLTPSRKLAVNLVGGGLTAFGGNLARKRLADVRQKAAIPAVAALLAEGLGKATPETLAAIAAEYDVPAKQFQSQLGELYLAFLNACLTSSSVATSELSELLKVQGLLRLTATQAGSQVYAAARQLYSRHRAYLEDTEPNDSKRLLQKFVFLAERILSEDDSPEGYRYETLRLQKLFSLTALDWRSMAEEAAVPFYEKALNSAVLEAKPVTSQQLAAVRASLGITDGCAEGMHADIFGRSATAMLESGKFDAAAKERLAAVESLLGMAPEAAAVTMRALTAPLYTATFDEVLGEVGALATGEEERVYAQQSGKLTLRQQELLLEVADVQSLEAAALRARAEGMLEEASRYMQAQNVPQALTAISALVGFCDRLCAFM
;
A
#
# COMPACT_ATOMS: atom_id res chain seq x y z
N ALA A 1 -31.13 18.55 66.12
CA ALA A 1 -30.64 17.94 67.36
C ALA A 1 -29.67 16.82 66.99
N TRP A 2 -28.46 16.91 67.54
CA TRP A 2 -27.41 15.87 67.65
C TRP A 2 -26.65 15.44 66.38
N SER A 3 -25.49 16.08 66.24
CA SER A 3 -24.21 15.60 65.68
C SER A 3 -23.41 14.85 66.80
N PRO A 4 -22.13 14.43 66.70
CA PRO A 4 -21.30 13.75 65.67
C PRO A 4 -20.48 12.54 66.24
N SER A 5 -19.49 12.06 65.46
CA SER A 5 -18.25 11.32 65.83
C SER A 5 -18.25 9.81 65.46
N SER A 6 -17.17 9.17 65.01
CA SER A 6 -15.73 9.44 65.12
C SER A 6 -14.90 8.68 64.06
N ARG A 7 -13.68 9.20 63.82
CA ARG A 7 -12.53 8.67 63.06
C ARG A 7 -12.24 7.17 63.25
N ARG A 8 -11.66 6.55 62.21
CA ARG A 8 -10.40 5.78 62.31
C ARG A 8 -9.65 5.67 60.99
N SER A 9 -8.33 5.76 61.13
CA SER A 9 -7.25 5.69 60.16
C SER A 9 -6.78 4.25 59.90
N SER A 10 -6.39 3.94 58.67
CA SER A 10 -5.42 2.88 58.32
C SER A 10 -4.96 3.12 56.87
N SER A 11 -3.78 3.70 56.66
CA SER A 11 -2.51 3.01 56.37
C SER A 11 -2.44 2.41 54.95
N ALA A 12 -1.61 3.09 54.14
CA ALA A 12 -0.79 2.62 53.02
C ALA A 12 -0.96 1.18 52.53
N THR A 13 -1.23 1.03 51.23
CA THR A 13 -0.59 -0.02 50.44
C THR A 13 -0.32 0.50 49.03
N SER A 14 0.97 0.49 48.69
CA SER A 14 1.56 0.84 47.41
C SER A 14 1.00 -0.05 46.30
N ALA A 15 0.45 0.53 45.24
CA ALA A 15 0.11 -0.19 44.02
C ALA A 15 0.94 0.38 42.87
N VAL A 16 1.91 -0.44 42.48
CA VAL A 16 2.81 -0.28 41.34
C VAL A 16 2.01 -0.04 40.06
N VAL A 17 2.21 1.13 39.45
CA VAL A 17 1.75 1.42 38.09
C VAL A 17 2.66 0.65 37.13
N ALA A 18 2.18 -0.50 36.65
CA ALA A 18 2.80 -1.21 35.55
C ALA A 18 2.55 -0.44 34.25
N SER A 19 3.56 0.31 33.79
CA SER A 19 3.58 0.89 32.44
C SER A 19 3.56 -0.24 31.41
N ARG A 20 2.47 -0.34 30.65
CA ARG A 20 2.39 -1.21 29.48
C ARG A 20 3.38 -0.70 28.41
N ALA A 21 4.32 -1.56 28.04
CA ALA A 21 5.19 -1.37 26.90
C ALA A 21 4.38 -1.33 25.58
N PRO A 22 4.79 -0.53 24.58
CA PRO A 22 4.22 -0.59 23.24
C PRO A 22 4.65 -1.90 22.55
N THR A 23 3.66 -2.56 21.95
CA THR A 23 3.80 -3.78 21.15
C THR A 23 4.71 -3.53 19.95
N ALA A 24 5.74 -4.36 19.84
CA ALA A 24 6.71 -4.35 18.75
C ALA A 24 6.06 -4.60 17.39
N CYS A 25 6.39 -3.73 16.43
CA CYS A 25 6.14 -3.92 15.00
C CYS A 25 7.03 -5.07 14.47
N PRO A 26 6.57 -5.92 13.52
CA PRO A 26 7.39 -7.00 12.98
C PRO A 26 8.54 -6.40 12.18
N LYS A 27 9.77 -6.62 12.65
CA LYS A 27 11.01 -6.28 11.95
C LYS A 27 11.04 -6.99 10.60
N MET A 28 10.92 -6.22 9.50
CA MET A 28 11.37 -6.66 8.18
C MET A 28 12.86 -6.98 8.26
N ARG A 29 13.22 -8.25 8.04
CA ARG A 29 14.60 -8.69 7.89
C ARG A 29 15.13 -8.17 6.56
N ALA A 30 16.00 -7.17 6.61
CA ALA A 30 16.84 -6.77 5.50
C ALA A 30 17.93 -7.85 5.31
N THR A 31 17.74 -8.73 4.33
CA THR A 31 18.78 -9.64 3.84
C THR A 31 19.75 -8.84 2.99
N ALA A 32 20.84 -8.37 3.61
CA ALA A 32 21.97 -7.79 2.91
C ALA A 32 22.76 -8.89 2.19
N TRP A 33 22.68 -8.92 0.86
CA TRP A 33 23.58 -9.70 0.03
C TRP A 33 24.86 -8.90 -0.21
N LEU A 34 25.96 -9.31 0.42
CA LEU A 34 27.31 -8.90 0.06
C LEU A 34 27.75 -9.70 -1.18
N LEU A 35 27.86 -9.05 -2.33
CA LEU A 35 28.58 -9.58 -3.49
C LEU A 35 29.98 -8.97 -3.50
N LEU A 36 30.96 -9.80 -3.14
CA LEU A 36 32.38 -9.54 -3.36
C LEU A 36 32.74 -9.90 -4.81
N LEU A 37 33.26 -8.91 -5.54
CA LEU A 37 33.96 -9.06 -6.80
C LEU A 37 35.40 -9.51 -6.54
N THR A 38 35.86 -10.57 -7.21
CA THR A 38 37.24 -10.66 -7.73
C THR A 38 37.29 -11.53 -8.99
N PRO A 39 38.19 -11.22 -9.96
CA PRO A 39 38.26 -11.84 -11.27
C PRO A 39 39.32 -12.95 -11.35
N THR A 40 39.10 -13.99 -12.16
CA THR A 40 40.17 -14.70 -12.88
C THR A 40 39.60 -15.43 -14.09
N ALA A 41 40.18 -15.16 -15.25
CA ALA A 41 39.96 -15.86 -16.50
C ALA A 41 40.76 -17.18 -16.55
N THR A 42 40.20 -18.22 -17.16
CA THR A 42 40.92 -19.11 -18.10
C THR A 42 39.92 -19.85 -18.99
N ALA A 43 40.38 -20.05 -20.23
CA ALA A 43 39.67 -20.55 -21.38
C ALA A 43 39.35 -22.05 -21.32
N PHE A 44 38.21 -22.45 -21.91
CA PHE A 44 38.09 -23.73 -22.60
C PHE A 44 37.11 -23.57 -23.77
N GLU A 45 37.59 -23.92 -24.96
CA GLU A 45 36.90 -23.81 -26.23
C GLU A 45 36.50 -25.22 -26.73
N LEU A 46 35.29 -25.29 -27.33
CA LEU A 46 34.78 -26.19 -28.39
C LEU A 46 33.95 -27.46 -28.03
N PRO A 47 33.05 -27.95 -28.94
CA PRO A 47 32.50 -27.33 -30.16
C PRO A 47 30.95 -27.38 -30.29
N SER A 48 30.52 -26.64 -31.32
CA SER A 48 29.22 -26.50 -31.97
C SER A 48 28.38 -27.78 -32.20
N ALA A 49 27.08 -27.69 -31.92
CA ALA A 49 26.02 -28.39 -32.66
C ALA A 49 24.78 -27.47 -32.76
N ALA A 50 24.21 -27.42 -33.96
CA ALA A 50 23.24 -26.43 -34.43
C ALA A 50 21.77 -26.75 -34.09
N LEU A 51 20.92 -25.71 -34.28
CA LEU A 51 19.46 -25.66 -34.47
C LEU A 51 18.56 -25.54 -33.22
N ALA A 52 18.05 -24.32 -32.95
CA ALA A 52 16.71 -23.88 -33.40
C ALA A 52 16.22 -22.61 -32.67
N SER A 53 15.92 -21.57 -33.46
CA SER A 53 14.97 -20.46 -33.27
C SER A 53 14.75 -19.83 -31.87
N HIS A 54 15.21 -18.58 -31.77
CA HIS A 54 14.73 -17.47 -30.93
C HIS A 54 13.48 -17.72 -30.05
N GLY A 55 13.70 -18.18 -28.82
CA GLY A 55 12.82 -17.88 -27.70
C GLY A 55 13.07 -16.44 -27.25
N THR A 56 12.23 -15.51 -27.70
CA THR A 56 12.15 -14.20 -27.08
C THR A 56 11.75 -14.40 -25.62
N CYS A 57 12.62 -14.00 -24.69
CA CYS A 57 12.24 -13.88 -23.29
C CYS A 57 10.97 -13.00 -23.23
N PRO A 58 9.93 -13.38 -22.48
CA PRO A 58 8.78 -12.52 -22.31
C PRO A 58 9.29 -11.23 -21.67
N ARG A 59 9.32 -10.15 -22.46
CA ARG A 59 9.37 -8.80 -21.92
C ARG A 59 8.27 -8.74 -20.86
N SER A 60 8.62 -8.34 -19.65
CA SER A 60 7.66 -7.98 -18.62
C SER A 60 6.67 -7.01 -19.25
N SER A 61 5.49 -7.51 -19.63
CA SER A 61 4.41 -6.68 -20.09
C SER A 61 4.11 -5.73 -18.94
N LEU A 62 4.23 -4.43 -19.19
CA LEU A 62 3.77 -3.42 -18.25
C LEU A 62 2.34 -3.81 -17.81
N PRO A 63 2.01 -3.66 -16.53
CA PRO A 63 0.68 -4.00 -16.04
C PRO A 63 -0.36 -3.29 -16.92
N ALA A 64 -1.15 -4.08 -17.65
CA ALA A 64 -2.20 -3.54 -18.50
C ALA A 64 -3.24 -2.87 -17.60
N MET A 65 -3.32 -1.55 -17.68
CA MET A 65 -4.27 -0.76 -16.91
C MET A 65 -5.69 -1.12 -17.35
N VAL A 66 -6.56 -1.47 -16.41
CA VAL A 66 -7.97 -1.74 -16.69
C VAL A 66 -8.72 -0.41 -16.80
N ALA A 67 -9.00 0.01 -18.03
CA ALA A 67 -9.78 1.22 -18.30
C ALA A 67 -11.28 0.89 -18.40
N ALA A 68 -12.12 1.66 -17.70
CA ALA A 68 -13.58 1.51 -17.70
C ALA A 68 -14.17 1.44 -19.11
N LYS A 69 -13.68 2.29 -20.02
CA LYS A 69 -14.08 2.31 -21.43
C LYS A 69 -13.94 0.94 -22.11
N GLU A 70 -12.81 0.27 -21.90
CA GLU A 70 -12.54 -1.03 -22.52
C GLU A 70 -13.40 -2.12 -21.91
N VAL A 71 -13.55 -2.13 -20.58
CA VAL A 71 -14.37 -3.12 -19.88
C VAL A 71 -15.83 -3.03 -20.30
N PHE A 72 -16.39 -1.82 -20.34
CA PHE A 72 -17.78 -1.63 -20.76
C PHE A 72 -17.98 -1.88 -22.25
N GLY A 73 -16.98 -1.60 -23.09
CA GLY A 73 -16.97 -2.00 -24.50
C GLY A 73 -17.01 -3.52 -24.66
N GLN A 74 -16.16 -4.25 -23.94
CA GLN A 74 -16.16 -5.72 -23.94
C GLN A 74 -17.47 -6.29 -23.39
N PHE A 75 -18.01 -5.70 -22.33
CA PHE A 75 -19.30 -6.08 -21.76
C PHE A 75 -20.43 -5.90 -22.77
N TYR A 76 -20.46 -4.75 -23.45
CA TYR A 76 -21.41 -4.50 -24.53
C TYR A 76 -21.24 -5.52 -25.65
N GLU A 77 -20.00 -5.80 -26.09
CA GLU A 77 -19.77 -6.74 -27.18
C GLU A 77 -20.13 -8.19 -26.84
N ALA A 78 -19.95 -8.60 -25.58
CA ALA A 78 -20.35 -9.91 -25.09
C ALA A 78 -21.87 -10.05 -24.89
N SER A 79 -22.63 -8.95 -24.97
CA SER A 79 -24.08 -9.00 -24.76
C SER A 79 -24.82 -9.77 -25.87
N PRO A 80 -25.91 -10.49 -25.54
CA PRO A 80 -26.67 -11.25 -26.53
C PRO A 80 -27.16 -10.36 -27.70
N PRO A 81 -27.12 -10.86 -28.95
CA PRO A 81 -27.49 -10.07 -30.14
C PRO A 81 -28.95 -9.59 -30.09
N MET A 82 -29.83 -10.34 -29.42
CA MET A 82 -31.22 -9.93 -29.20
C MET A 82 -31.35 -8.71 -28.27
N GLN A 83 -30.40 -8.48 -27.36
CA GLN A 83 -30.39 -7.28 -26.52
C GLN A 83 -29.80 -6.08 -27.28
N LYS A 84 -28.74 -6.29 -28.07
CA LYS A 84 -28.16 -5.25 -28.95
C LYS A 84 -29.17 -4.73 -29.97
N SER A 85 -29.90 -5.64 -30.63
CA SER A 85 -30.93 -5.28 -31.62
C SER A 85 -32.15 -4.57 -31.03
N MET A 86 -32.41 -4.70 -29.72
CA MET A 86 -33.48 -3.93 -29.08
C MET A 86 -33.15 -2.44 -28.93
N GLN A 87 -31.87 -2.06 -29.01
CA GLN A 87 -31.44 -0.65 -28.95
C GLN A 87 -31.77 0.13 -30.22
N THR A 88 -31.92 -0.55 -31.36
CA THR A 88 -32.25 0.10 -32.64
C THR A 88 -33.75 0.33 -32.81
N LEU A 89 -34.58 -0.10 -31.84
CA LEU A 89 -36.03 0.06 -31.87
C LEU A 89 -36.46 1.32 -31.10
N PRO A 90 -37.16 2.28 -31.72
CA PRO A 90 -37.51 3.55 -31.08
C PRO A 90 -38.50 3.40 -29.89
N PRO A 91 -38.37 4.19 -28.82
CA PRO A 91 -39.36 4.27 -27.74
C PRO A 91 -40.47 5.31 -28.03
N PRO A 92 -41.77 5.11 -27.69
CA PRO A 92 -42.61 3.91 -27.66
C PRO A 92 -43.78 4.00 -28.68
N VAL A 93 -43.89 3.04 -29.62
CA VAL A 93 -45.19 2.71 -30.24
C VAL A 93 -45.93 1.64 -29.40
N THR A 94 -45.44 1.33 -28.20
CA THR A 94 -45.71 0.07 -27.49
C THR A 94 -46.99 0.01 -26.65
N LYS A 95 -47.80 1.06 -26.56
CA LYS A 95 -49.19 0.87 -26.09
C LYS A 95 -50.11 0.30 -27.18
N GLY A 96 -49.78 0.48 -28.48
CA GLY A 96 -50.56 -0.05 -29.62
C GLY A 96 -49.84 -1.14 -30.44
N ALA A 97 -48.54 -1.02 -30.67
CA ALA A 97 -47.77 -1.89 -31.59
C ALA A 97 -47.31 -3.23 -30.99
N MET A 98 -47.44 -3.45 -29.68
CA MET A 98 -47.28 -4.78 -29.08
C MET A 98 -48.37 -5.77 -29.55
N ALA A 99 -49.47 -5.27 -30.14
CA ALA A 99 -50.43 -6.09 -30.88
C ALA A 99 -49.93 -6.47 -32.29
N GLY A 100 -49.20 -5.56 -32.95
CA GLY A 100 -48.62 -5.78 -34.29
C GLY A 100 -47.38 -6.68 -34.29
N LEU A 101 -46.55 -6.64 -33.24
CA LEU A 101 -45.37 -7.50 -33.15
C LEU A 101 -45.73 -8.99 -32.94
N VAL A 102 -46.89 -9.28 -32.34
CA VAL A 102 -47.44 -10.64 -32.27
C VAL A 102 -47.76 -11.19 -33.67
N ALA A 103 -48.16 -10.33 -34.62
CA ALA A 103 -48.37 -10.71 -36.01
C ALA A 103 -47.04 -10.98 -36.74
N VAL A 104 -45.95 -10.26 -36.41
CA VAL A 104 -44.62 -10.50 -36.98
C VAL A 104 -43.92 -11.73 -36.38
N THR A 105 -44.14 -12.05 -35.10
CA THR A 105 -43.68 -13.32 -34.52
C THR A 105 -44.40 -14.55 -35.09
N GLY A 106 -45.63 -14.38 -35.58
CA GLY A 106 -46.31 -15.42 -36.38
C GLY A 106 -45.56 -15.73 -37.69
N ALA A 107 -44.97 -14.72 -38.33
CA ALA A 107 -44.16 -14.89 -39.54
C ALA A 107 -42.75 -15.45 -39.25
N ALA A 108 -42.13 -15.09 -38.12
CA ALA A 108 -40.84 -15.65 -37.70
C ALA A 108 -40.94 -17.13 -37.26
N GLY A 109 -42.04 -17.51 -36.60
CA GLY A 109 -42.34 -18.92 -36.31
C GLY A 109 -42.56 -19.76 -37.58
N PHE A 110 -43.18 -19.17 -38.61
CA PHE A 110 -43.36 -19.78 -39.93
C PHE A 110 -42.03 -19.98 -40.69
N LEU A 111 -41.06 -19.09 -40.47
CA LEU A 111 -39.70 -19.21 -41.04
C LEU A 111 -38.82 -20.21 -40.31
N LEU A 112 -38.97 -20.37 -39.00
CA LEU A 112 -38.17 -21.30 -38.18
C LEU A 112 -38.75 -22.73 -38.10
N THR A 113 -39.99 -22.95 -38.53
CA THR A 113 -40.60 -24.30 -38.62
C THR A 113 -41.37 -24.50 -39.94
N PRO A 114 -40.70 -24.87 -41.04
CA PRO A 114 -41.37 -25.07 -42.33
C PRO A 114 -42.10 -26.42 -42.33
N SER A 115 -43.36 -26.45 -41.90
CA SER A 115 -44.23 -27.63 -42.06
C SER A 115 -45.33 -27.36 -43.09
N ARG A 116 -45.49 -28.26 -44.07
CA ARG A 116 -46.43 -28.12 -45.20
C ARG A 116 -47.91 -28.41 -44.87
N LYS A 117 -48.27 -28.62 -43.60
CA LYS A 117 -49.64 -28.99 -43.19
C LYS A 117 -50.41 -27.79 -42.65
N LEU A 118 -51.30 -27.24 -43.47
CA LEU A 118 -52.12 -26.04 -43.22
C LEU A 118 -52.95 -26.09 -41.91
N ALA A 119 -53.33 -27.29 -41.46
CA ALA A 119 -54.12 -27.49 -40.24
C ALA A 119 -53.31 -27.33 -38.93
N VAL A 120 -51.97 -27.40 -38.97
CA VAL A 120 -51.11 -27.21 -37.78
C VAL A 120 -50.97 -25.72 -37.44
N ASN A 121 -51.12 -24.83 -38.43
CA ASN A 121 -51.01 -23.37 -38.23
C ASN A 121 -52.24 -22.75 -37.56
N LEU A 122 -53.42 -23.39 -37.69
CA LEU A 122 -54.66 -22.88 -37.11
C LEU A 122 -54.84 -23.32 -35.64
N VAL A 123 -54.32 -24.49 -35.27
CA VAL A 123 -54.19 -24.92 -33.85
C VAL A 123 -53.02 -24.20 -33.16
N GLY A 124 -51.97 -23.82 -33.91
CA GLY A 124 -50.91 -22.92 -33.43
C GLY A 124 -51.42 -21.51 -33.07
N GLY A 125 -52.44 -21.01 -33.77
CA GLY A 125 -53.08 -19.71 -33.48
C GLY A 125 -53.96 -19.69 -32.22
N GLY A 126 -54.50 -20.83 -31.79
CA GLY A 126 -55.24 -20.95 -30.52
C GLY A 126 -54.31 -21.00 -29.29
N LEU A 127 -53.11 -21.54 -29.45
CA LEU A 127 -52.09 -21.58 -28.40
C LEU A 127 -51.29 -20.27 -28.27
N THR A 128 -51.30 -19.38 -29.27
CA THR A 128 -50.68 -18.04 -29.17
C THR A 128 -51.52 -17.04 -28.38
N ALA A 129 -52.82 -17.25 -28.18
CA ALA A 129 -53.62 -16.40 -27.28
C ALA A 129 -53.27 -16.65 -25.79
N PHE A 130 -53.05 -17.91 -25.41
CA PHE A 130 -52.58 -18.27 -24.06
C PHE A 130 -51.05 -18.10 -23.90
N GLY A 131 -50.28 -18.38 -24.95
CA GLY A 131 -48.84 -18.11 -25.01
C GLY A 131 -48.48 -16.63 -25.14
N GLY A 132 -49.44 -15.77 -25.52
CA GLY A 132 -49.22 -14.34 -25.77
C GLY A 132 -48.83 -13.56 -24.52
N ASN A 133 -49.39 -13.92 -23.36
CA ASN A 133 -48.97 -13.31 -22.09
C ASN A 133 -47.57 -13.76 -21.67
N LEU A 134 -47.19 -15.03 -21.94
CA LEU A 134 -45.84 -15.52 -21.64
C LEU A 134 -44.81 -14.91 -22.60
N ALA A 135 -45.13 -14.81 -23.90
CA ALA A 135 -44.29 -14.17 -24.90
C ALA A 135 -44.12 -12.67 -24.64
N ARG A 136 -45.21 -11.96 -24.27
CA ARG A 136 -45.15 -10.56 -23.86
C ARG A 136 -44.30 -10.35 -22.61
N LYS A 137 -44.47 -11.20 -21.59
CA LYS A 137 -43.63 -11.16 -20.38
C LYS A 137 -42.16 -11.40 -20.72
N ARG A 138 -41.85 -12.42 -21.52
CA ARG A 138 -40.47 -12.67 -21.98
C ARG A 138 -39.90 -11.52 -22.80
N LEU A 139 -40.69 -10.89 -23.68
CA LEU A 139 -40.23 -9.77 -24.50
C LEU A 139 -40.03 -8.51 -23.66
N ALA A 140 -40.89 -8.26 -22.67
CA ALA A 140 -40.70 -7.20 -21.68
C ALA A 140 -39.44 -7.46 -20.84
N ASP A 141 -39.22 -8.69 -20.36
CA ASP A 141 -38.01 -9.07 -19.61
C ASP A 141 -36.74 -8.88 -20.46
N VAL A 142 -36.78 -9.25 -21.75
CA VAL A 142 -35.66 -9.06 -22.67
C VAL A 142 -35.39 -7.57 -22.91
N ARG A 143 -36.43 -6.76 -23.10
CA ARG A 143 -36.31 -5.30 -23.24
C ARG A 143 -35.69 -4.71 -21.98
N GLN A 144 -36.21 -5.04 -20.80
CA GLN A 144 -35.65 -4.54 -19.55
C GLN A 144 -34.20 -4.98 -19.33
N LYS A 145 -33.82 -6.18 -19.77
CA LYS A 145 -32.42 -6.66 -19.74
C LYS A 145 -31.51 -5.96 -20.76
N ALA A 146 -32.07 -5.42 -21.86
CA ALA A 146 -31.31 -4.67 -22.86
C ALA A 146 -30.87 -3.28 -22.38
N ALA A 147 -31.43 -2.78 -21.26
CA ALA A 147 -31.01 -1.53 -20.64
C ALA A 147 -29.54 -1.58 -20.18
N ILE A 148 -29.05 -2.71 -19.65
CA ILE A 148 -27.65 -2.85 -19.20
C ILE A 148 -26.67 -2.64 -20.37
N PRO A 149 -26.78 -3.36 -21.50
CA PRO A 149 -25.94 -3.10 -22.67
C PRO A 149 -26.00 -1.65 -23.15
N ALA A 150 -27.14 -0.97 -23.04
CA ALA A 150 -27.24 0.44 -23.44
C ALA A 150 -26.43 1.36 -22.52
N VAL A 151 -26.51 1.12 -21.21
CA VAL A 151 -25.65 1.81 -20.22
C VAL A 151 -24.17 1.48 -20.46
N ALA A 152 -23.83 0.22 -20.73
CA ALA A 152 -22.45 -0.18 -21.03
C ALA A 152 -21.92 0.51 -22.29
N ALA A 153 -22.73 0.61 -23.35
CA ALA A 153 -22.35 1.33 -24.57
C ALA A 153 -22.08 2.82 -24.28
N LEU A 154 -22.95 3.48 -23.50
CA LEU A 154 -22.77 4.87 -23.08
C LEU A 154 -21.47 5.06 -22.29
N LEU A 155 -21.18 4.16 -21.35
CA LEU A 155 -19.95 4.20 -20.55
C LEU A 155 -18.69 3.91 -21.38
N ALA A 156 -18.80 3.06 -22.41
CA ALA A 156 -17.72 2.78 -23.36
C ALA A 156 -17.35 4.01 -24.22
N GLU A 157 -18.27 4.95 -24.42
CA GLU A 157 -17.95 6.22 -25.07
C GLU A 157 -17.16 7.18 -24.16
N GLY A 158 -17.19 6.94 -22.84
CA GLY A 158 -16.45 7.66 -21.82
C GLY A 158 -17.31 7.99 -20.60
N LEU A 159 -16.73 7.89 -19.39
CA LEU A 159 -17.44 8.11 -18.13
C LEU A 159 -18.12 9.49 -18.04
N GLY A 160 -17.53 10.54 -18.62
CA GLY A 160 -18.11 11.88 -18.60
C GLY A 160 -19.42 12.06 -19.39
N LYS A 161 -19.78 11.10 -20.26
CA LYS A 161 -21.05 11.13 -21.02
C LYS A 161 -22.21 10.54 -20.24
N ALA A 162 -21.93 9.70 -19.25
CA ALA A 162 -22.95 9.12 -18.40
C ALA A 162 -23.26 10.08 -17.24
N THR A 163 -24.38 10.77 -17.35
CA THR A 163 -24.93 11.62 -16.29
C THR A 163 -26.11 10.89 -15.65
N PRO A 164 -26.51 11.28 -14.43
CA PRO A 164 -27.70 10.70 -13.80
C PRO A 164 -28.96 10.85 -14.66
N GLU A 165 -29.04 11.92 -15.45
CA GLU A 165 -30.14 12.20 -16.37
C GLU A 165 -30.14 11.24 -17.57
N THR A 166 -28.97 10.98 -18.17
CA THR A 166 -28.88 10.03 -19.29
C THR A 166 -29.13 8.59 -18.84
N LEU A 167 -28.68 8.21 -17.63
CA LEU A 167 -29.01 6.91 -17.04
C LEU A 167 -30.51 6.77 -16.74
N ALA A 168 -31.15 7.83 -16.22
CA ALA A 168 -32.59 7.84 -15.97
C ALA A 168 -33.40 7.78 -17.28
N ALA A 169 -32.93 8.45 -18.34
CA ALA A 169 -33.53 8.38 -19.67
C ALA A 169 -33.49 6.96 -20.24
N ILE A 170 -32.36 6.25 -20.10
CA ILE A 170 -32.25 4.83 -20.48
C ILE A 170 -33.24 3.99 -19.67
N ALA A 171 -33.31 4.16 -18.35
CA ALA A 171 -34.27 3.40 -17.53
C ALA A 171 -35.72 3.59 -18.00
N ALA A 172 -36.10 4.83 -18.34
CA ALA A 172 -37.43 5.16 -18.86
C ALA A 172 -37.67 4.60 -20.27
N GLU A 173 -36.66 4.65 -21.14
CA GLU A 173 -36.72 4.10 -22.50
C GLU A 173 -36.98 2.58 -22.50
N TYR A 174 -36.34 1.84 -21.60
CA TYR A 174 -36.48 0.39 -21.49
C TYR A 174 -37.57 -0.06 -20.50
N ASP A 175 -38.32 0.88 -19.91
CA ASP A 175 -39.40 0.61 -18.94
C ASP A 175 -38.93 -0.27 -17.77
N VAL A 176 -37.75 0.05 -17.23
CA VAL A 176 -37.13 -0.70 -16.12
C VAL A 176 -37.52 -0.06 -14.78
N PRO A 177 -38.12 -0.81 -13.84
CA PRO A 177 -38.38 -0.32 -12.50
C PRO A 177 -37.09 0.13 -11.79
N ALA A 178 -37.13 1.24 -11.06
CA ALA A 178 -35.94 1.83 -10.43
C ALA A 178 -35.12 0.83 -9.59
N LYS A 179 -35.77 -0.02 -8.79
CA LYS A 179 -35.09 -1.03 -7.97
C LYS A 179 -34.37 -2.10 -8.83
N GLN A 180 -34.99 -2.52 -9.92
CA GLN A 180 -34.40 -3.49 -10.86
C GLN A 180 -33.25 -2.85 -11.63
N PHE A 181 -33.43 -1.61 -12.10
CA PHE A 181 -32.38 -0.86 -12.79
C PHE A 181 -31.15 -0.67 -11.88
N GLN A 182 -31.36 -0.34 -10.61
CA GLN A 182 -30.26 -0.24 -9.64
C GLN A 182 -29.52 -1.57 -9.42
N SER A 183 -30.24 -2.70 -9.37
CA SER A 183 -29.61 -4.03 -9.34
C SER A 183 -28.77 -4.28 -10.58
N GLN A 184 -29.28 -3.90 -11.74
CA GLN A 184 -28.63 -4.02 -13.04
C GLN A 184 -27.37 -3.15 -13.15
N LEU A 185 -27.37 -1.93 -12.60
CA LEU A 185 -26.17 -1.10 -12.49
C LEU A 185 -25.13 -1.74 -11.56
N GLY A 186 -25.57 -2.40 -10.49
CA GLY A 186 -24.69 -3.20 -9.63
C GLY A 186 -23.96 -4.32 -10.37
N GLU A 187 -24.61 -4.98 -11.35
CA GLU A 187 -23.97 -6.00 -12.19
C GLU A 187 -22.85 -5.42 -13.08
N LEU A 188 -23.02 -4.19 -13.60
CA LEU A 188 -21.96 -3.50 -14.34
C LEU A 188 -20.77 -3.15 -13.45
N TYR A 189 -21.04 -2.70 -12.22
CA TYR A 189 -19.99 -2.43 -11.25
C TYR A 189 -19.23 -3.70 -10.87
N LEU A 190 -19.93 -4.81 -10.65
CA LEU A 190 -19.31 -6.12 -10.42
C LEU A 190 -18.45 -6.56 -11.61
N ALA A 191 -18.93 -6.37 -12.84
CA ALA A 191 -18.16 -6.68 -14.04
C ALA A 191 -16.86 -5.86 -14.10
N PHE A 192 -16.92 -4.56 -13.76
CA PHE A 192 -15.74 -3.70 -13.68
C PHE A 192 -14.77 -4.12 -12.57
N LEU A 193 -15.27 -4.37 -11.36
CA LEU A 193 -14.44 -4.85 -10.25
C LEU A 193 -13.75 -6.18 -10.59
N ASN A 194 -14.46 -7.12 -11.22
CA ASN A 194 -13.88 -8.39 -11.67
C ASN A 194 -12.83 -8.19 -12.76
N ALA A 195 -13.01 -7.21 -13.66
CA ALA A 195 -11.99 -6.87 -14.65
C ALA A 195 -10.71 -6.37 -13.98
N CYS A 196 -10.81 -5.53 -12.93
CA CYS A 196 -9.66 -5.13 -12.11
C CYS A 196 -8.97 -6.35 -11.45
N LEU A 197 -9.71 -7.41 -11.14
CA LEU A 197 -9.18 -8.64 -10.54
C LEU A 197 -8.70 -9.68 -11.57
N THR A 198 -8.49 -9.29 -12.83
CA THR A 198 -7.87 -10.17 -13.83
C THR A 198 -6.35 -10.25 -13.70
N SER A 199 -5.72 -9.21 -13.14
CA SER A 199 -4.29 -9.13 -12.89
C SER A 199 -4.01 -8.91 -11.40
N SER A 200 -2.93 -9.50 -10.89
CA SER A 200 -2.51 -9.38 -9.48
C SER A 200 -1.82 -8.05 -9.18
N SER A 201 -1.41 -7.29 -10.19
CA SER A 201 -0.77 -5.98 -10.03
C SER A 201 -1.78 -4.91 -9.64
N VAL A 202 -1.51 -4.19 -8.56
CA VAL A 202 -2.31 -3.03 -8.14
C VAL A 202 -2.01 -1.85 -9.06
N ALA A 203 -3.03 -1.10 -9.48
CA ALA A 203 -2.85 0.20 -10.12
C ALA A 203 -3.74 1.26 -9.46
N THR A 204 -3.17 2.40 -9.06
CA THR A 204 -3.92 3.49 -8.39
C THR A 204 -4.98 4.12 -9.29
N SER A 205 -4.79 4.06 -10.61
CA SER A 205 -5.80 4.50 -11.57
C SER A 205 -7.08 3.66 -11.48
N GLU A 206 -6.98 2.34 -11.28
CA GLU A 206 -8.12 1.44 -11.12
C GLU A 206 -8.98 1.85 -9.92
N LEU A 207 -8.36 2.15 -8.77
CA LEU A 207 -9.08 2.63 -7.59
C LEU A 207 -9.85 3.91 -7.89
N SER A 208 -9.20 4.89 -8.53
CA SER A 208 -9.84 6.15 -8.87
C SER A 208 -10.99 5.99 -9.86
N GLU A 209 -10.89 5.08 -10.84
CA GLU A 209 -11.96 4.77 -11.78
C GLU A 209 -13.10 4.02 -11.10
N LEU A 210 -12.79 3.10 -10.19
CA LEU A 210 -13.76 2.30 -9.48
C LEU A 210 -14.65 3.17 -8.57
N LEU A 211 -14.05 4.11 -7.85
CA LEU A 211 -14.78 5.10 -7.06
C LEU A 211 -15.64 6.03 -7.95
N LYS A 212 -15.11 6.45 -9.12
CA LYS A 212 -15.87 7.24 -10.09
C LYS A 212 -17.08 6.47 -10.63
N VAL A 213 -16.90 5.19 -10.99
CA VAL A 213 -17.99 4.33 -11.48
C VAL A 213 -19.03 4.12 -10.39
N GLN A 214 -18.63 3.86 -9.15
CA GLN A 214 -19.56 3.73 -8.01
C GLN A 214 -20.43 4.98 -7.83
N GLY A 215 -19.80 6.16 -7.81
CA GLY A 215 -20.51 7.44 -7.67
C GLY A 215 -21.42 7.75 -8.84
N LEU A 216 -20.97 7.47 -10.07
CA LEU A 216 -21.73 7.69 -11.30
C LEU A 216 -22.97 6.80 -11.39
N LEU A 217 -22.83 5.53 -11.00
CA LEU A 217 -23.93 4.56 -10.93
C LEU A 217 -24.84 4.80 -9.72
N ARG A 218 -24.47 5.71 -8.81
CA ARG A 218 -25.19 6.04 -7.57
C ARG A 218 -25.46 4.82 -6.70
N LEU A 219 -24.47 3.92 -6.63
CA LEU A 219 -24.57 2.75 -5.77
C LEU A 219 -24.43 3.19 -4.31
N THR A 220 -25.41 2.80 -3.49
CA THR A 220 -25.31 2.92 -2.03
C THR A 220 -24.17 2.05 -1.51
N ALA A 221 -23.62 2.38 -0.33
CA ALA A 221 -22.57 1.59 0.30
C ALA A 221 -22.97 0.11 0.45
N THR A 222 -24.23 -0.18 0.82
CA THR A 222 -24.75 -1.55 0.90
C THR A 222 -24.75 -2.28 -0.45
N GLN A 223 -25.08 -1.58 -1.54
CA GLN A 223 -25.04 -2.17 -2.89
C GLN A 223 -23.60 -2.41 -3.33
N ALA A 224 -22.70 -1.44 -3.14
CA ALA A 224 -21.29 -1.58 -3.43
C ALA A 224 -20.68 -2.76 -2.65
N GLY A 225 -20.91 -2.83 -1.34
CA GLY A 225 -20.47 -3.93 -0.49
C GLY A 225 -21.00 -5.28 -0.95
N SER A 226 -22.26 -5.36 -1.40
CA SER A 226 -22.85 -6.59 -1.96
C SER A 226 -22.14 -7.05 -3.23
N GLN A 227 -21.74 -6.12 -4.11
CA GLN A 227 -20.97 -6.45 -5.30
C GLN A 227 -19.51 -6.81 -4.96
N VAL A 228 -18.88 -6.13 -3.99
CA VAL A 228 -17.55 -6.49 -3.49
C VAL A 228 -17.56 -7.92 -2.93
N TYR A 229 -18.58 -8.29 -2.17
CA TYR A 229 -18.74 -9.66 -1.67
C TYR A 229 -19.00 -10.68 -2.79
N ALA A 230 -19.76 -10.31 -3.83
CA ALA A 230 -19.96 -11.17 -5.00
C ALA A 230 -18.63 -11.42 -5.74
N ALA A 231 -17.81 -10.38 -5.94
CA ALA A 231 -16.47 -10.50 -6.52
C ALA A 231 -15.57 -11.38 -5.64
N ALA A 232 -15.60 -11.19 -4.32
CA ALA A 232 -14.86 -12.00 -3.36
C ALA A 232 -15.17 -13.49 -3.49
N ARG A 233 -16.45 -13.85 -3.63
CA ARG A 233 -16.88 -15.24 -3.82
C ARG A 233 -16.36 -15.82 -5.13
N GLN A 234 -16.40 -15.04 -6.21
CA GLN A 234 -15.88 -15.47 -7.50
C GLN A 234 -14.36 -15.68 -7.43
N LEU A 235 -13.63 -14.73 -6.86
CA LEU A 235 -12.19 -14.82 -6.61
C LEU A 235 -11.84 -16.06 -5.79
N TYR A 236 -12.49 -16.24 -4.64
CA TYR A 236 -12.29 -17.40 -3.77
C TYR A 236 -12.58 -18.71 -4.52
N SER A 237 -13.71 -18.81 -5.21
CA SER A 237 -14.07 -20.03 -5.94
C SER A 237 -13.06 -20.41 -7.04
N ARG A 238 -12.52 -19.41 -7.75
CA ARG A 238 -11.57 -19.61 -8.85
C ARG A 238 -10.16 -19.95 -8.34
N HIS A 239 -9.76 -19.38 -7.20
CA HIS A 239 -8.38 -19.46 -6.70
C HIS A 239 -8.22 -20.29 -5.42
N ARG A 240 -9.27 -20.96 -4.94
CA ARG A 240 -9.29 -21.66 -3.64
C ARG A 240 -8.05 -22.51 -3.38
N ALA A 241 -7.68 -23.37 -4.32
CA ALA A 241 -6.55 -24.29 -4.16
C ALA A 241 -5.23 -23.54 -3.88
N TYR A 242 -5.02 -22.39 -4.53
CA TYR A 242 -3.79 -21.61 -4.41
C TYR A 242 -3.79 -20.64 -3.22
N LEU A 243 -4.97 -20.28 -2.71
CA LEU A 243 -5.06 -19.41 -1.53
C LEU A 243 -4.66 -20.15 -0.24
N GLU A 244 -4.83 -21.47 -0.21
CA GLU A 244 -4.48 -22.33 0.93
C GLU A 244 -2.99 -22.73 0.94
N ASP A 245 -2.25 -22.49 -0.16
CA ASP A 245 -0.82 -22.78 -0.24
C ASP A 245 0.00 -21.97 0.77
N THR A 246 1.15 -22.47 1.20
CA THR A 246 2.10 -21.72 2.06
C THR A 246 2.99 -20.79 1.26
N GLU A 247 3.32 -21.14 0.01
CA GLU A 247 4.25 -20.40 -0.83
C GLU A 247 3.64 -19.11 -1.42
N PRO A 248 4.45 -18.08 -1.72
CA PRO A 248 3.97 -16.88 -2.40
C PRO A 248 3.57 -17.23 -3.84
N ASN A 249 2.36 -16.86 -4.24
CA ASN A 249 1.84 -17.08 -5.59
C ASN A 249 1.00 -15.89 -6.07
N ASP A 250 0.64 -15.89 -7.36
CA ASP A 250 -0.14 -14.81 -7.95
C ASP A 250 -1.56 -14.71 -7.39
N SER A 251 -2.16 -15.81 -6.93
CA SER A 251 -3.48 -15.81 -6.30
C SER A 251 -3.47 -15.05 -4.96
N LYS A 252 -2.40 -15.16 -4.18
CA LYS A 252 -2.21 -14.38 -2.94
C LYS A 252 -1.98 -12.90 -3.22
N ARG A 253 -1.20 -12.57 -4.25
CA ARG A 253 -1.04 -11.16 -4.70
C ARG A 253 -2.36 -10.59 -5.19
N LEU A 254 -3.17 -11.40 -5.89
CA LEU A 254 -4.50 -11.02 -6.33
C LEU A 254 -5.47 -10.83 -5.16
N LEU A 255 -5.40 -11.68 -4.13
CA LEU A 255 -6.12 -11.47 -2.88
C LEU A 255 -5.69 -10.16 -2.21
N GLN A 256 -4.40 -9.86 -2.17
CA GLN A 256 -3.88 -8.60 -1.62
C GLN A 256 -4.42 -7.38 -2.38
N LYS A 257 -4.42 -7.41 -3.71
CA LYS A 257 -5.07 -6.39 -4.55
C LYS A 257 -6.57 -6.28 -4.22
N PHE A 258 -7.27 -7.40 -4.10
CA PHE A 258 -8.69 -7.40 -3.73
C PHE A 258 -8.93 -6.75 -2.38
N VAL A 259 -8.16 -7.12 -1.36
CA VAL A 259 -8.28 -6.58 0.01
C VAL A 259 -8.01 -5.08 0.00
N PHE A 260 -6.98 -4.61 -0.72
CA PHE A 260 -6.71 -3.19 -0.90
C PHE A 260 -7.90 -2.46 -1.52
N LEU A 261 -8.41 -2.92 -2.67
CA LEU A 261 -9.55 -2.28 -3.33
C LEU A 261 -10.80 -2.30 -2.45
N ALA A 262 -11.12 -3.44 -1.85
CA ALA A 262 -12.27 -3.60 -0.96
C ALA A 262 -12.19 -2.68 0.24
N GLU A 263 -11.03 -2.59 0.90
CA GLU A 263 -10.83 -1.70 2.04
C GLU A 263 -11.08 -0.24 1.67
N ARG A 264 -10.56 0.22 0.51
CA ARG A 264 -10.75 1.59 0.05
C ARG A 264 -12.20 1.89 -0.33
N ILE A 265 -12.89 0.94 -0.96
CA ILE A 265 -14.31 1.09 -1.33
C ILE A 265 -15.20 1.15 -0.09
N LEU A 266 -14.97 0.24 0.85
CA LEU A 266 -15.81 0.10 2.03
C LEU A 266 -15.56 1.21 3.06
N SER A 267 -14.35 1.79 3.09
CA SER A 267 -14.05 2.91 3.98
C SER A 267 -14.77 4.21 3.62
N GLU A 268 -15.36 4.31 2.42
CA GLU A 268 -16.22 5.42 2.00
C GLU A 268 -17.64 5.33 2.60
N ASP A 269 -17.99 4.23 3.29
CA ASP A 269 -19.26 4.13 3.99
C ASP A 269 -19.27 5.02 5.24
N ASP A 270 -20.18 5.99 5.29
CA ASP A 270 -20.41 6.85 6.45
C ASP A 270 -20.82 6.04 7.69
N SER A 271 -21.38 4.84 7.51
CA SER A 271 -21.79 3.96 8.59
C SER A 271 -20.64 3.08 9.10
N PRO A 272 -20.13 3.31 10.33
CA PRO A 272 -19.09 2.46 10.89
C PRO A 272 -19.55 1.01 11.13
N GLU A 273 -20.86 0.79 11.31
CA GLU A 273 -21.44 -0.54 11.42
C GLU A 273 -21.51 -1.25 10.07
N GLY A 274 -21.83 -0.51 8.99
CA GLY A 274 -21.83 -1.01 7.62
C GLY A 274 -20.46 -1.52 7.21
N TYR A 275 -19.43 -0.68 7.36
CA TYR A 275 -18.03 -1.05 7.15
C TYR A 275 -17.64 -2.30 7.96
N ARG A 276 -17.95 -2.34 9.26
CA ARG A 276 -17.63 -3.50 10.11
C ARG A 276 -18.29 -4.79 9.63
N TYR A 277 -19.58 -4.73 9.27
CA TYR A 277 -20.31 -5.89 8.78
C TYR A 277 -19.73 -6.41 7.46
N GLU A 278 -19.48 -5.52 6.51
CA GLU A 278 -18.96 -5.81 5.18
C GLU A 278 -17.55 -6.41 5.24
N THR A 279 -16.67 -5.80 6.02
CA THR A 279 -15.31 -6.29 6.20
C THR A 279 -15.28 -7.62 6.95
N LEU A 280 -16.12 -7.82 7.98
CA LEU A 280 -16.18 -9.06 8.75
C LEU A 280 -16.60 -10.27 7.89
N ARG A 281 -17.56 -10.09 6.96
CA ARG A 281 -17.97 -11.20 6.08
C ARG A 281 -16.89 -11.55 5.05
N LEU A 282 -16.12 -10.57 4.57
CA LEU A 282 -14.99 -10.80 3.67
C LEU A 282 -13.83 -11.50 4.40
N GLN A 283 -13.51 -11.05 5.61
CA GLN A 283 -12.55 -11.71 6.50
C GLN A 283 -12.90 -13.18 6.74
N LYS A 284 -14.17 -13.47 7.05
CA LYS A 284 -14.66 -14.86 7.22
C LYS A 284 -14.52 -15.69 5.95
N LEU A 285 -14.79 -15.12 4.77
CA LEU A 285 -14.70 -15.83 3.50
C LEU A 285 -13.26 -16.27 3.19
N PHE A 286 -12.27 -15.41 3.47
CA PHE A 286 -10.85 -15.68 3.22
C PHE A 286 -10.10 -16.22 4.45
N SER A 287 -10.78 -16.45 5.57
CA SER A 287 -10.18 -16.85 6.85
C SER A 287 -9.08 -15.90 7.34
N LEU A 288 -9.25 -14.61 7.10
CA LEU A 288 -8.32 -13.55 7.53
C LEU A 288 -8.74 -12.97 8.88
N THR A 289 -7.77 -12.67 9.73
CA THR A 289 -8.03 -11.85 10.92
C THR A 289 -8.19 -10.38 10.56
N ALA A 290 -8.68 -9.57 11.50
CA ALA A 290 -8.75 -8.12 11.31
C ALA A 290 -7.35 -7.48 11.16
N LEU A 291 -6.32 -8.07 11.77
CA LEU A 291 -4.95 -7.62 11.60
C LEU A 291 -4.45 -7.94 10.19
N ASP A 292 -4.62 -9.19 9.74
CA ASP A 292 -4.18 -9.62 8.40
C ASP A 292 -4.83 -8.77 7.30
N TRP A 293 -6.13 -8.48 7.44
CA TRP A 293 -6.85 -7.64 6.49
C TRP A 293 -6.24 -6.24 6.37
N ARG A 294 -5.96 -5.59 7.50
CA ARG A 294 -5.37 -4.24 7.53
C ARG A 294 -3.95 -4.24 7.01
N SER A 295 -3.11 -5.17 7.48
CA SER A 295 -1.72 -5.30 7.04
C SER A 295 -1.65 -5.57 5.54
N MET A 296 -2.50 -6.45 5.01
CA MET A 296 -2.53 -6.75 3.58
C MET A 296 -2.96 -5.54 2.73
N ALA A 297 -3.97 -4.79 3.17
CA ALA A 297 -4.39 -3.56 2.50
C ALA A 297 -3.28 -2.49 2.51
N GLU A 298 -2.61 -2.31 3.65
CA GLU A 298 -1.53 -1.33 3.80
C GLU A 298 -0.28 -1.73 2.99
N GLU A 299 0.15 -2.99 3.05
CA GLU A 299 1.27 -3.52 2.26
C GLU A 299 1.08 -3.32 0.75
N ALA A 300 -0.15 -3.46 0.26
CA ALA A 300 -0.47 -3.18 -1.14
C ALA A 300 -0.31 -1.69 -1.50
N ALA A 301 -0.53 -0.81 -0.53
CA ALA A 301 -0.50 0.64 -0.70
C ALA A 301 0.90 1.25 -0.57
N VAL A 302 1.78 0.63 0.23
CA VAL A 302 3.14 1.12 0.54
C VAL A 302 3.94 1.50 -0.72
N PRO A 303 4.04 0.67 -1.79
CA PRO A 303 4.85 1.01 -2.96
C PRO A 303 4.41 2.31 -3.67
N PHE A 304 3.11 2.62 -3.62
CA PHE A 304 2.58 3.84 -4.23
C PHE A 304 2.92 5.08 -3.42
N TYR A 305 2.82 4.97 -2.09
CA TYR A 305 3.20 6.09 -1.22
C TYR A 305 4.71 6.31 -1.24
N GLU A 306 5.51 5.23 -1.23
CA GLU A 306 6.97 5.32 -1.37
C GLU A 306 7.36 6.02 -2.67
N LYS A 307 6.71 5.69 -3.79
CA LYS A 307 6.93 6.38 -5.07
C LYS A 307 6.60 7.88 -4.98
N ALA A 308 5.52 8.25 -4.29
CA ALA A 308 5.17 9.66 -4.07
C ALA A 308 6.24 10.37 -3.21
N LEU A 309 6.71 9.73 -2.15
CA LEU A 309 7.79 10.24 -1.29
C LEU A 309 9.11 10.40 -2.05
N ASN A 310 9.53 9.39 -2.81
CA ASN A 310 10.73 9.43 -3.67
C ASN A 310 10.65 10.61 -4.65
N SER A 311 9.49 10.79 -5.31
CA SER A 311 9.29 11.89 -6.24
C SER A 311 9.30 13.27 -5.55
N ALA A 312 8.79 13.39 -4.33
CA ALA A 312 8.72 14.66 -3.62
C ALA A 312 10.08 15.04 -2.99
N VAL A 313 10.78 14.08 -2.38
CA VAL A 313 11.97 14.33 -1.57
C VAL A 313 13.26 14.18 -2.37
N LEU A 314 13.45 13.04 -3.04
CA LEU A 314 14.70 12.72 -3.73
C LEU A 314 14.77 13.43 -5.09
N GLU A 315 13.68 13.39 -5.85
CA GLU A 315 13.58 14.09 -7.14
C GLU A 315 13.21 15.57 -7.00
N ALA A 316 12.91 16.03 -5.78
CA ALA A 316 12.54 17.43 -5.47
C ALA A 316 11.41 17.99 -6.35
N LYS A 317 10.42 17.16 -6.72
CA LYS A 317 9.24 17.66 -7.45
C LYS A 317 8.39 18.53 -6.52
N PRO A 318 7.87 19.68 -7.01
CA PRO A 318 7.09 20.59 -6.17
C PRO A 318 5.78 19.92 -5.74
N VAL A 319 5.68 19.59 -4.45
CA VAL A 319 4.51 19.00 -3.81
C VAL A 319 4.37 19.63 -2.43
N THR A 320 3.13 19.88 -1.99
CA THR A 320 2.86 20.41 -0.63
C THR A 320 2.66 19.27 0.38
N SER A 321 2.87 19.55 1.66
CA SER A 321 2.58 18.59 2.74
C SER A 321 1.12 18.14 2.73
N GLN A 322 0.19 19.05 2.41
CA GLN A 322 -1.23 18.74 2.25
C GLN A 322 -1.49 17.76 1.10
N GLN A 323 -0.79 17.88 -0.03
CA GLN A 323 -0.91 16.95 -1.15
C GLN A 323 -0.38 15.56 -0.78
N LEU A 324 0.76 15.47 -0.09
CA LEU A 324 1.28 14.20 0.42
C LEU A 324 0.33 13.56 1.44
N ALA A 325 -0.27 14.36 2.33
CA ALA A 325 -1.26 13.89 3.28
C ALA A 325 -2.54 13.38 2.58
N ALA A 326 -2.99 14.05 1.52
CA ALA A 326 -4.12 13.60 0.71
C ALA A 326 -3.82 12.27 0.00
N VAL A 327 -2.61 12.11 -0.56
CA VAL A 327 -2.17 10.84 -1.17
C VAL A 327 -2.16 9.73 -0.12
N ARG A 328 -1.53 9.98 1.05
CA ARG A 328 -1.51 9.05 2.19
C ARG A 328 -2.91 8.60 2.59
N ALA A 329 -3.83 9.54 2.77
CA ALA A 329 -5.21 9.27 3.16
C ALA A 329 -5.95 8.44 2.11
N SER A 330 -5.79 8.78 0.82
CA SER A 330 -6.43 8.04 -0.28
C SER A 330 -5.95 6.59 -0.39
N LEU A 331 -4.68 6.35 -0.05
CA LEU A 331 -4.06 5.03 -0.05
C LEU A 331 -4.36 4.23 1.22
N GLY A 332 -4.74 4.89 2.31
CA GLY A 332 -5.02 4.23 3.59
C GLY A 332 -3.81 3.86 4.42
N ILE A 333 -2.70 4.56 4.21
CA ILE A 333 -1.49 4.37 5.02
C ILE A 333 -1.73 4.95 6.42
N THR A 334 -1.53 4.13 7.43
CA THR A 334 -1.65 4.52 8.83
C THR A 334 -0.54 5.46 9.26
N ASP A 335 -0.76 6.21 10.33
CA ASP A 335 0.18 7.19 10.87
C ASP A 335 1.52 6.53 11.23
N GLY A 336 1.50 5.39 11.92
CA GLY A 336 2.72 4.68 12.29
C GLY A 336 3.49 4.10 11.09
N CYS A 337 2.80 3.64 10.04
CA CYS A 337 3.47 3.23 8.81
C CYS A 337 4.09 4.43 8.10
N ALA A 338 3.36 5.55 8.00
CA ALA A 338 3.85 6.78 7.39
C ALA A 338 5.07 7.35 8.13
N GLU A 339 5.06 7.38 9.46
CA GLU A 339 6.20 7.81 10.29
C GLU A 339 7.47 7.02 9.97
N GLY A 340 7.36 5.69 9.85
CA GLY A 340 8.48 4.84 9.45
C GLY A 340 8.98 5.14 8.03
N MET A 341 8.07 5.34 7.08
CA MET A 341 8.42 5.69 5.70
C MET A 341 9.02 7.10 5.57
N HIS A 342 8.56 8.05 6.40
CA HIS A 342 9.10 9.42 6.47
C HIS A 342 10.52 9.42 7.03
N ALA A 343 10.76 8.67 8.11
CA ALA A 343 12.10 8.50 8.66
C ALA A 343 13.06 7.84 7.64
N ASP A 344 12.61 6.81 6.92
CA ASP A 344 13.43 6.17 5.88
C ASP A 344 13.79 7.13 4.74
N ILE A 345 12.82 7.83 4.15
CA ILE A 345 13.08 8.73 3.03
C ILE A 345 13.90 9.95 3.47
N PHE A 346 13.68 10.46 4.68
CA PHE A 346 14.49 11.51 5.28
C PHE A 346 15.92 11.05 5.48
N GLY A 347 16.13 9.85 6.02
CA GLY A 347 17.45 9.27 6.21
C GLY A 347 18.20 9.03 4.90
N ARG A 348 17.52 8.57 3.86
CA ARG A 348 18.08 8.45 2.50
C ARG A 348 18.47 9.81 1.92
N SER A 349 17.62 10.83 2.11
CA SER A 349 17.91 12.21 1.70
C SER A 349 19.13 12.77 2.44
N ALA A 350 19.22 12.58 3.76
CA ALA A 350 20.35 13.00 4.58
C ALA A 350 21.64 12.28 4.17
N THR A 351 21.58 10.97 3.92
CA THR A 351 22.73 10.18 3.47
C THR A 351 23.29 10.72 2.14
N ALA A 352 22.42 11.03 1.17
CA ALA A 352 22.83 11.60 -0.11
C ALA A 352 23.49 12.99 0.04
N MET A 353 23.07 13.78 1.04
CA MET A 353 23.68 15.09 1.32
C MET A 353 24.98 14.99 2.14
N LEU A 354 25.22 13.85 2.78
CA LEU A 354 26.38 13.59 3.62
C LEU A 354 27.56 12.97 2.85
N GLU A 355 27.50 12.87 1.52
CA GLU A 355 28.55 12.26 0.68
C GLU A 355 29.94 12.89 0.87
N SER A 356 30.01 14.18 1.24
CA SER A 356 31.27 14.87 1.56
C SER A 356 31.77 14.67 3.00
N GLY A 357 31.03 13.91 3.81
CA GLY A 357 31.29 13.67 5.22
C GLY A 357 30.80 14.77 6.17
N LYS A 358 30.15 15.83 5.67
CA LYS A 358 29.54 16.91 6.45
C LYS A 358 28.33 17.54 5.75
N PHE A 359 27.48 18.22 6.52
CA PHE A 359 26.37 19.01 5.98
C PHE A 359 26.79 20.46 5.75
N ASP A 360 26.67 20.95 4.51
CA ASP A 360 26.80 22.36 4.18
C ASP A 360 25.51 23.14 4.48
N ALA A 361 25.54 24.47 4.29
CA ALA A 361 24.38 25.32 4.59
C ALA A 361 23.15 24.97 3.73
N ALA A 362 23.37 24.61 2.46
CA ALA A 362 22.30 24.22 1.54
C ALA A 362 21.65 22.89 1.94
N ALA A 363 22.46 21.90 2.35
CA ALA A 363 21.96 20.63 2.88
C ALA A 363 21.14 20.84 4.15
N LYS A 364 21.59 21.70 5.07
CA LYS A 364 20.85 22.04 6.30
C LYS A 364 19.48 22.63 6.00
N GLU A 365 19.42 23.61 5.10
CA GLU A 365 18.16 24.23 4.67
C GLU A 365 17.24 23.21 3.98
N ARG A 366 17.79 22.37 3.10
CA ARG A 366 17.01 21.34 2.41
C ARG A 366 16.48 20.28 3.38
N LEU A 367 17.25 19.84 4.37
CA LEU A 367 16.79 18.88 5.38
C LEU A 367 15.64 19.46 6.21
N ALA A 368 15.74 20.73 6.64
CA ALA A 368 14.66 21.40 7.33
C ALA A 368 13.39 21.52 6.47
N ALA A 369 13.55 21.78 5.17
CA ALA A 369 12.44 21.81 4.22
C ALA A 369 11.79 20.43 4.04
N VAL A 370 12.58 19.35 3.99
CA VAL A 370 12.08 17.97 3.90
C VAL A 370 11.36 17.57 5.19
N GLU A 371 11.91 17.90 6.36
CA GLU A 371 11.28 17.65 7.66
C GLU A 371 9.88 18.30 7.71
N SER A 372 9.79 19.56 7.31
CA SER A 372 8.52 20.31 7.23
C SER A 372 7.55 19.74 6.19
N LEU A 373 8.05 19.33 5.01
CA LEU A 373 7.25 18.71 3.95
C LEU A 373 6.62 17.39 4.41
N LEU A 374 7.40 16.56 5.11
CA LEU A 374 6.96 15.27 5.64
C LEU A 374 6.09 15.43 6.89
N GLY A 375 6.20 16.56 7.60
CA GLY A 375 5.50 16.78 8.87
C GLY A 375 6.06 15.91 9.99
N MET A 376 7.37 15.67 9.98
CA MET A 376 8.05 14.88 11.00
C MET A 376 8.09 15.64 12.33
N ALA A 377 7.95 14.91 13.43
CA ALA A 377 8.25 15.47 14.75
C ALA A 377 9.77 15.74 14.87
N PRO A 378 10.20 16.84 15.51
CA PRO A 378 11.62 17.16 15.67
C PRO A 378 12.41 16.03 16.32
N GLU A 379 11.81 15.31 17.29
CA GLU A 379 12.47 14.19 17.94
C GLU A 379 12.72 13.01 16.98
N ALA A 380 11.77 12.75 16.07
CA ALA A 380 11.90 11.67 15.08
C ALA A 380 12.97 11.99 14.02
N ALA A 381 13.06 13.25 13.59
CA ALA A 381 14.12 13.73 12.72
C ALA A 381 15.49 13.63 13.42
N ALA A 382 15.59 14.08 14.68
CA ALA A 382 16.81 13.99 15.47
C ALA A 382 17.30 12.54 15.67
N VAL A 383 16.39 11.60 15.98
CA VAL A 383 16.73 10.16 16.08
C VAL A 383 17.30 9.63 14.77
N THR A 384 16.70 9.99 13.64
CA THR A 384 17.16 9.56 12.31
C THR A 384 18.52 10.16 11.98
N MET A 385 18.72 11.45 12.24
CA MET A 385 20.00 12.13 12.05
C MET A 385 21.10 11.49 12.90
N ARG A 386 20.83 11.29 14.19
CA ARG A 386 21.77 10.68 15.14
C ARG A 386 22.20 9.28 14.69
N ALA A 387 21.27 8.46 14.21
CA ALA A 387 21.59 7.12 13.71
C ALA A 387 22.60 7.15 12.55
N LEU A 388 22.54 8.19 11.71
CA LEU A 388 23.46 8.38 10.58
C LEU A 388 24.79 9.03 10.99
N THR A 389 24.76 10.01 11.89
CA THR A 389 25.92 10.86 12.16
C THR A 389 26.73 10.44 13.39
N ALA A 390 26.13 9.72 14.34
CA ALA A 390 26.85 9.22 15.52
C ALA A 390 28.07 8.35 15.18
N PRO A 391 28.04 7.44 14.19
CA PRO A 391 29.23 6.67 13.80
C PRO A 391 30.35 7.57 13.27
N LEU A 392 30.01 8.61 12.51
CA LEU A 392 30.99 9.55 11.95
C LEU A 392 31.65 10.41 13.04
N TYR A 393 30.86 10.83 14.03
CA TYR A 393 31.37 11.55 15.19
C TYR A 393 32.26 10.66 16.04
N THR A 394 31.81 9.44 16.35
CA THR A 394 32.55 8.47 17.18
C THR A 394 33.90 8.14 16.55
N ALA A 395 33.96 7.96 15.22
CA ALA A 395 35.23 7.76 14.53
C ALA A 395 36.19 8.96 14.70
N THR A 396 35.69 10.19 14.60
CA THR A 396 36.52 11.39 14.85
C THR A 396 36.95 11.48 16.31
N PHE A 397 36.09 11.10 17.25
CA PHE A 397 36.41 11.08 18.67
C PHE A 397 37.49 10.05 19.00
N ASP A 398 37.41 8.85 18.42
CA ASP A 398 38.44 7.81 18.58
C ASP A 398 39.81 8.25 18.04
N GLU A 399 39.85 8.99 16.92
CA GLU A 399 41.08 9.62 16.42
C GLU A 399 41.65 10.61 17.45
N VAL A 400 40.79 11.49 17.99
CA VAL A 400 41.19 12.47 19.01
C VAL A 400 41.72 11.77 20.27
N LEU A 401 41.07 10.71 20.73
CA LEU A 401 41.54 9.90 21.85
C LEU A 401 42.90 9.27 21.58
N GLY A 402 43.14 8.83 20.34
CA GLY A 402 44.44 8.32 19.91
C GLY A 402 45.54 9.39 19.97
N GLU A 403 45.25 10.58 19.44
CA GLU A 403 46.18 11.71 19.45
C GLU A 403 46.47 12.21 20.88
N VAL A 404 45.44 12.38 21.71
CA VAL A 404 45.58 12.76 23.13
C VAL A 404 46.33 11.69 23.93
N GLY A 405 46.05 10.41 23.65
CA GLY A 405 46.69 9.29 24.32
C GLY A 405 48.19 9.18 24.06
N ALA A 406 48.66 9.68 22.90
CA ALA A 406 50.05 9.63 22.44
C ALA A 406 50.90 10.85 22.88
N LEU A 407 50.31 11.86 23.53
CA LEU A 407 51.03 13.05 23.97
C LEU A 407 52.08 12.73 25.06
N ALA A 408 53.26 13.32 24.91
CA ALA A 408 54.28 13.36 25.94
C ALA A 408 54.07 14.56 26.86
N THR A 409 54.50 14.44 28.12
CA THR A 409 54.38 15.49 29.14
C THR A 409 55.02 16.81 28.69
N GLY A 410 54.22 17.88 28.56
CA GLY A 410 54.71 19.25 28.34
C GLY A 410 54.09 20.04 27.18
N GLU A 411 53.30 19.43 26.27
CA GLU A 411 52.64 20.11 25.14
C GLU A 411 51.09 20.08 25.21
N GLU A 412 50.55 19.77 26.37
CA GLU A 412 49.17 19.30 26.56
C GLU A 412 48.10 20.38 26.28
N GLU A 413 48.27 21.61 26.78
CA GLU A 413 47.20 22.61 26.78
C GLU A 413 46.80 23.10 25.37
N ARG A 414 47.78 23.35 24.50
CA ARG A 414 47.51 23.78 23.11
C ARG A 414 46.87 22.66 22.29
N VAL A 415 47.32 21.43 22.47
CA VAL A 415 46.77 20.28 21.76
C VAL A 415 45.35 20.00 22.24
N TYR A 416 45.08 20.05 23.54
CA TYR A 416 43.73 19.89 24.09
C TYR A 416 42.76 20.93 23.53
N ALA A 417 43.14 22.20 23.50
CA ALA A 417 42.32 23.26 22.92
C ALA A 417 42.04 23.00 21.41
N GLN A 418 43.05 22.56 20.66
CA GLN A 418 42.90 22.24 19.23
C GLN A 418 41.96 21.05 19.01
N GLN A 419 42.10 19.97 19.79
CA GLN A 419 41.26 18.78 19.66
C GLN A 419 39.82 19.01 20.12
N SER A 420 39.62 19.75 21.21
CA SER A 420 38.29 20.17 21.65
C SER A 420 37.59 21.04 20.59
N GLY A 421 38.35 21.93 19.94
CA GLY A 421 37.88 22.70 18.78
C GLY A 421 37.50 21.82 17.59
N LYS A 422 38.29 20.78 17.28
CA LYS A 422 37.99 19.79 16.23
C LYS A 422 36.67 19.06 16.52
N LEU A 423 36.46 18.60 17.75
CA LEU A 423 35.22 17.91 18.16
C LEU A 423 34.00 18.83 18.11
N THR A 424 34.14 20.07 18.58
CA THR A 424 33.05 21.08 18.55
C THR A 424 32.65 21.39 17.11
N LEU A 425 33.62 21.57 16.21
CA LEU A 425 33.36 21.79 14.79
C LEU A 425 32.68 20.57 14.18
N ARG A 426 33.15 19.36 14.50
CA ARG A 426 32.57 18.11 13.98
C ARG A 426 31.13 17.92 14.44
N GLN A 427 30.82 18.26 15.68
CA GLN A 427 29.45 18.27 16.21
C GLN A 427 28.54 19.17 15.36
N GLN A 428 28.97 20.39 15.05
CA GLN A 428 28.20 21.37 14.26
C GLN A 428 28.04 20.97 12.78
N GLU A 429 29.07 20.34 12.20
CA GLU A 429 29.03 19.78 10.85
C GLU A 429 28.04 18.62 10.70
N LEU A 430 27.87 17.84 11.78
CA LEU A 430 27.04 16.65 11.83
C LEU A 430 25.66 16.89 12.47
N LEU A 431 25.35 18.12 12.87
CA LEU A 431 24.07 18.52 13.47
C LEU A 431 23.71 17.69 14.71
N LEU A 432 24.70 17.32 15.52
CA LEU A 432 24.48 16.56 16.76
C LEU A 432 24.19 17.49 17.93
N GLU A 433 23.21 17.12 18.74
CA GLU A 433 22.93 17.82 20.00
C GLU A 433 24.04 17.55 21.03
N VAL A 434 24.25 18.50 21.94
CA VAL A 434 25.29 18.39 22.99
C VAL A 434 25.06 17.16 23.88
N ALA A 435 23.81 16.88 24.23
CA ALA A 435 23.46 15.70 25.02
C ALA A 435 23.82 14.39 24.30
N ASP A 436 23.71 14.38 22.97
CA ASP A 436 24.03 13.22 22.16
C ASP A 436 25.52 12.98 22.11
N VAL A 437 26.30 14.03 21.88
CA VAL A 437 27.76 13.99 21.90
C VAL A 437 28.27 13.45 23.24
N GLN A 438 27.81 14.01 24.36
CA GLN A 438 28.24 13.56 25.69
C GLN A 438 27.99 12.07 25.92
N SER A 439 26.85 11.55 25.45
CA SER A 439 26.54 10.13 25.56
C SER A 439 27.47 9.25 24.71
N LEU A 440 27.85 9.72 23.52
CA LEU A 440 28.76 9.02 22.61
C LEU A 440 30.19 9.03 23.15
N GLU A 441 30.66 10.18 23.60
CA GLU A 441 31.98 10.33 24.23
C GLU A 441 32.10 9.43 25.45
N ALA A 442 31.12 9.46 26.37
CA ALA A 442 31.12 8.60 27.55
C ALA A 442 31.14 7.10 27.19
N ALA A 443 30.42 6.70 26.13
CA ALA A 443 30.42 5.31 25.66
C ALA A 443 31.78 4.90 25.06
N ALA A 444 32.37 5.75 24.22
CA ALA A 444 33.68 5.50 23.61
C ALA A 444 34.81 5.46 24.65
N LEU A 445 34.80 6.39 25.62
CA LEU A 445 35.73 6.41 26.75
C LEU A 445 35.65 5.12 27.58
N ARG A 446 34.42 4.68 27.91
CA ARG A 446 34.20 3.43 28.63
C ARG A 446 34.74 2.24 27.84
N ALA A 447 34.39 2.12 26.56
CA ALA A 447 34.84 1.03 25.71
C ALA A 447 36.37 0.98 25.59
N ARG A 448 37.02 2.14 25.50
CA ARG A 448 38.49 2.23 25.47
C ARG A 448 39.13 1.77 26.78
N ALA A 449 38.60 2.24 27.92
CA ALA A 449 39.08 1.84 29.24
C ALA A 449 38.89 0.34 29.50
N GLU A 450 37.72 -0.21 29.11
CA GLU A 450 37.43 -1.65 29.18
C GLU A 450 38.43 -2.46 28.34
N GLY A 451 38.74 -2.03 27.12
CA GLY A 451 39.74 -2.69 26.26
C GLY A 451 41.14 -2.74 26.89
N MET A 452 41.59 -1.63 27.51
CA MET A 452 42.88 -1.58 28.21
C MET A 452 42.89 -2.46 29.46
N LEU A 453 41.78 -2.51 30.20
CA LEU A 453 41.62 -3.37 31.37
C LEU A 453 41.61 -4.85 30.98
N GLU A 454 40.94 -5.21 29.89
CA GLU A 454 40.96 -6.57 29.34
C GLU A 454 42.39 -6.98 28.95
N GLU A 455 43.15 -6.10 28.31
CA GLU A 455 44.54 -6.36 27.96
C GLU A 455 45.40 -6.63 29.22
N ALA A 456 45.27 -5.78 30.24
CA ALA A 456 45.94 -5.98 31.53
C ALA A 456 45.54 -7.32 32.18
N SER A 457 44.25 -7.66 32.15
CA SER A 457 43.73 -8.93 32.66
C SER A 457 44.32 -10.13 31.90
N ARG A 458 44.47 -10.05 30.57
CA ARG A 458 45.10 -11.11 29.77
C ARG A 458 46.56 -11.33 30.17
N TYR A 459 47.34 -10.27 30.38
CA TYR A 459 48.72 -10.40 30.86
C TYR A 459 48.79 -11.01 32.27
N MET A 460 47.86 -10.64 33.17
CA MET A 460 47.77 -11.23 34.50
C MET A 460 47.46 -12.73 34.45
N GLN A 461 46.51 -13.15 33.61
CA GLN A 461 46.17 -14.56 33.43
C GLN A 461 47.34 -15.38 32.87
N ALA A 462 48.16 -14.76 32.00
CA ALA A 462 49.40 -15.35 31.48
C ALA A 462 50.58 -15.29 32.48
N GLN A 463 50.36 -14.82 33.72
CA GLN A 463 51.39 -14.61 34.75
C GLN A 463 52.51 -13.64 34.34
N ASN A 464 52.25 -12.77 33.35
CA ASN A 464 53.19 -11.76 32.89
C ASN A 464 53.00 -10.44 33.65
N VAL A 465 53.39 -10.44 34.92
CA VAL A 465 53.23 -9.29 35.84
C VAL A 465 53.85 -7.99 35.30
N PRO A 466 55.06 -7.97 34.69
CA PRO A 466 55.62 -6.73 34.15
C PRO A 466 54.78 -6.09 33.03
N GLN A 467 54.21 -6.90 32.14
CA GLN A 467 53.35 -6.39 31.07
C GLN A 467 51.99 -5.95 31.60
N ALA A 468 51.42 -6.67 32.58
CA ALA A 468 50.19 -6.26 33.26
C ALA A 468 50.33 -4.90 33.96
N LEU A 469 51.44 -4.66 34.68
CA LEU A 469 51.71 -3.38 35.33
C LEU A 469 51.89 -2.24 34.31
N THR A 470 52.54 -2.52 33.18
CA THR A 470 52.67 -1.56 32.07
C THR A 470 51.29 -1.19 31.51
N ALA A 471 50.41 -2.17 31.27
CA ALA A 471 49.05 -1.94 30.78
C ALA A 471 48.17 -1.16 31.77
N ILE A 472 48.24 -1.47 33.07
CA ILE A 472 47.51 -0.73 34.12
C ILE A 472 48.03 0.70 34.22
N SER A 473 49.35 0.90 34.18
CA SER A 473 49.96 2.24 34.23
C SER A 473 49.56 3.07 33.01
N ALA A 474 49.48 2.44 31.83
CA ALA A 474 48.97 3.08 30.63
C ALA A 474 47.49 3.48 30.77
N LEU A 475 46.65 2.64 31.39
CA LEU A 475 45.24 2.96 31.67
C LEU A 475 45.12 4.14 32.64
N VAL A 476 45.87 4.15 33.74
CA VAL A 476 45.86 5.29 34.69
C VAL A 476 46.31 6.57 34.00
N GLY A 477 47.42 6.52 33.26
CA GLY A 477 47.92 7.69 32.53
C GLY A 477 46.95 8.17 31.43
N PHE A 478 46.21 7.25 30.80
CA PHE A 478 45.13 7.61 29.88
C PHE A 478 43.99 8.34 30.61
N CYS A 479 43.52 7.82 31.75
CA CYS A 479 42.49 8.47 32.56
C CYS A 479 42.92 9.88 33.04
N ASP A 480 44.17 10.04 33.47
CA ASP A 480 44.70 11.34 33.92
C ASP A 480 44.70 12.36 32.77
N ARG A 481 45.21 11.97 31.59
CA ARG A 481 45.20 12.83 30.39
C ARG A 481 43.79 13.21 29.95
N LEU A 482 42.83 12.29 30.08
CA LEU A 482 41.45 12.57 29.73
C LEU A 482 40.74 13.50 30.71
N CYS A 483 41.03 13.39 32.01
CA CYS A 483 40.51 14.32 33.00
C CYS A 483 41.04 15.74 32.80
N ALA A 484 42.22 15.88 32.19
CA ALA A 484 42.77 17.18 31.80
C ALA A 484 42.24 17.71 30.46
N PHE A 485 41.78 16.81 29.58
CA PHE A 485 41.23 17.15 28.26
C PHE A 485 39.75 17.57 28.32
N MET A 486 38.94 16.87 29.13
CA MET A 486 37.51 17.14 29.34
C MET A 486 37.31 18.30 30.31
#